data_AF-A0A163H6E4-F1
#
_entry.id   AF-A0A163H6E4-F1
#
_cell.length_a   1.000
_cell.length_b   1.000
_cell.length_c   1.000
_cell.angle_alpha   90.00
_cell.angle_beta   90.00
_cell.angle_gamma   90.00
#
_symmetry.space_group_name_H-M   'P 1'
#
loop_
_entity.id
_entity.type
_entity.pdbx_description
1 polymer ?
#
loop_
_entity_poly.entity_id
_entity_poly.type
_entity_poly.pdbx_seq_one_letter_code
_entity_poly.pdbx_strand_id
1 'polypeptide(L)'
;MFYQFVDDEMQPSQKRFRGSYMDALATLVLTRFSGLRSLDICEGFLRYSVLLPQLLKRTDYLFPKLRHVVLGDKNLESSRNVLYMDLTLIRPIFYSSTVAEFECSMSQPWRFKWNDARTPHSYSLTSLTLFRTNISRATLSELLSATPKLRYLYLEHEFAFNAATPSGPSLSPYLGLDELNKALFHVKNTMEECHFILRLGPGSISTTEYPLASVRFPAIQGTLAMLKYMPRLVKAEVPMIMLLGWYPDFAAKLEEVLPHGIADLTLRDDLVRYCPWVAPANAERKVLRIGEYIKGRAFHATHLDSLRVRLTSAKRSLGRSVGALNLSTTGRGSCTSLVRGKKSETYGWRFEKVKSASTSPVSVSQTARKDSVFRPKSPLFKTCRPEASFF
;
A
#
# COMPACT_ATOMS: atom_id res chain seq x y z
N MET A 1 -15.70 6.58 -39.17
CA MET A 1 -14.53 6.85 -38.30
C MET A 1 -14.42 5.87 -37.10
N PHE A 2 -15.42 5.04 -36.78
CA PHE A 2 -15.31 4.01 -35.73
C PHE A 2 -14.39 2.83 -36.06
N TYR A 3 -14.31 2.45 -37.34
CA TYR A 3 -13.54 1.28 -37.79
C TYR A 3 -12.02 1.39 -37.57
N GLN A 4 -11.48 2.59 -37.31
CA GLN A 4 -10.06 2.77 -36.99
C GLN A 4 -9.70 2.41 -35.52
N PHE A 5 -10.71 2.14 -34.68
CA PHE A 5 -10.51 1.73 -33.28
C PHE A 5 -10.60 0.22 -33.07
N VAL A 6 -10.88 -0.55 -34.12
CA VAL A 6 -11.16 -1.99 -34.04
C VAL A 6 -9.97 -2.74 -34.62
N ASP A 7 -9.29 -3.54 -33.78
CA ASP A 7 -8.22 -4.46 -34.20
C ASP A 7 -8.78 -5.54 -35.15
N ASP A 8 -7.96 -6.08 -36.05
CA ASP A 8 -8.40 -7.11 -37.01
C ASP A 8 -8.96 -8.37 -36.31
N GLU A 9 -8.51 -8.64 -35.08
CA GLU A 9 -9.04 -9.73 -34.23
C GLU A 9 -10.49 -9.52 -33.75
N MET A 10 -11.04 -8.30 -33.84
CA MET A 10 -12.41 -7.97 -33.41
C MET A 10 -13.46 -8.08 -34.54
N GLN A 11 -13.04 -8.24 -35.80
CA GLN A 11 -13.94 -8.36 -36.95
C GLN A 11 -14.92 -9.56 -36.92
N PRO A 12 -14.62 -10.74 -36.34
CA PRO A 12 -15.55 -11.87 -36.40
C PRO A 12 -16.75 -11.78 -35.43
N SER A 13 -16.95 -10.68 -34.71
CA SER A 13 -17.92 -10.62 -33.60
C SER A 13 -19.00 -9.51 -33.69
N GLN A 14 -19.54 -9.22 -34.88
CA GLN A 14 -20.70 -8.32 -35.01
C GLN A 14 -21.87 -8.64 -34.04
N LYS A 15 -22.05 -9.92 -33.66
CA LYS A 15 -23.03 -10.34 -32.65
C LYS A 15 -22.70 -9.87 -31.22
N ARG A 16 -21.43 -9.63 -30.86
CA ARG A 16 -21.00 -9.12 -29.54
C ARG A 16 -21.26 -7.64 -29.33
N PHE A 17 -21.43 -6.86 -30.42
CA PHE A 17 -21.71 -5.42 -30.32
C PHE A 17 -23.17 -5.10 -30.01
N ARG A 18 -24.11 -6.05 -30.18
CA ARG A 18 -25.53 -5.87 -29.82
C ARG A 18 -25.67 -5.85 -28.29
N GLY A 19 -25.60 -4.66 -27.71
CA GLY A 19 -25.72 -4.41 -26.26
C GLY A 19 -24.63 -3.50 -25.68
N SER A 20 -23.54 -3.25 -26.43
CA SER A 20 -22.35 -2.52 -25.96
C SER A 20 -22.35 -1.03 -26.33
N TYR A 21 -23.51 -0.43 -26.60
CA TYR A 21 -23.61 0.97 -27.00
C TYR A 21 -23.07 1.93 -25.93
N MET A 22 -23.22 1.58 -24.64
CA MET A 22 -22.71 2.38 -23.52
C MET A 22 -21.18 2.44 -23.50
N ASP A 23 -20.48 1.35 -23.83
CA ASP A 23 -19.02 1.31 -23.87
C ASP A 23 -18.47 2.14 -25.04
N ALA A 24 -19.11 2.04 -26.21
CA ALA A 24 -18.78 2.85 -27.38
C ALA A 24 -19.03 4.34 -27.15
N LEU A 25 -20.17 4.70 -26.55
CA LEU A 25 -20.49 6.08 -26.21
C LEU A 25 -19.52 6.64 -25.16
N ALA A 26 -19.24 5.89 -24.09
CA ALA A 26 -18.27 6.28 -23.07
C ALA A 26 -16.88 6.48 -23.68
N THR A 27 -16.44 5.55 -24.53
CA THR A 27 -15.16 5.66 -25.27
C THR A 27 -15.13 6.91 -26.14
N LEU A 28 -16.17 7.17 -26.94
CA LEU A 28 -16.25 8.37 -27.78
C LEU A 28 -16.17 9.66 -26.95
N VAL A 29 -16.95 9.73 -25.87
CA VAL A 29 -16.96 10.89 -24.98
C VAL A 29 -15.59 11.08 -24.35
N LEU A 30 -14.97 10.00 -23.86
CA LEU A 30 -13.61 10.03 -23.32
C LEU A 30 -12.64 10.63 -24.33
N THR A 31 -12.63 10.18 -25.59
CA THR A 31 -11.68 10.68 -26.62
C THR A 31 -11.78 12.19 -26.90
N ARG A 32 -12.84 12.88 -26.47
CA ARG A 32 -12.96 14.34 -26.60
C ARG A 32 -12.19 15.11 -25.54
N PHE A 33 -11.79 14.48 -24.45
CA PHE A 33 -11.10 15.12 -23.32
C PHE A 33 -9.58 15.04 -23.44
N SER A 34 -8.98 15.75 -24.40
CA SER A 34 -7.51 15.84 -24.53
C SER A 34 -6.82 16.48 -23.30
N GLY A 35 -7.59 17.19 -22.47
CA GLY A 35 -7.15 17.78 -21.21
C GLY A 35 -7.20 16.84 -20.00
N LEU A 36 -7.64 15.59 -20.18
CA LEU A 36 -7.82 14.63 -19.08
C LEU A 36 -6.50 14.36 -18.35
N ARG A 37 -6.50 14.53 -17.01
CA ARG A 37 -5.32 14.32 -16.14
C ARG A 37 -5.43 13.12 -15.23
N SER A 38 -6.65 12.75 -14.86
CA SER A 38 -6.97 11.60 -14.03
C SER A 38 -8.14 10.86 -14.66
N LEU A 39 -8.06 9.52 -14.68
CA LEU A 39 -9.07 8.61 -15.20
C LEU A 39 -9.39 7.58 -14.13
N ASP A 40 -10.60 7.65 -13.56
CA ASP A 40 -11.09 6.70 -12.56
C ASP A 40 -12.21 5.86 -13.16
N ILE A 41 -12.00 4.55 -13.19
CA ILE A 41 -12.91 3.59 -13.80
C ILE A 41 -13.22 2.48 -12.80
N CYS A 42 -14.45 2.52 -12.30
CA CYS A 42 -14.94 1.53 -11.36
C CYS A 42 -15.05 0.13 -11.98
N GLU A 43 -14.94 -0.90 -11.14
CA GLU A 43 -14.98 -2.32 -11.50
C GLU A 43 -16.22 -2.70 -12.33
N GLY A 44 -17.38 -2.10 -12.04
CA GLY A 44 -18.62 -2.33 -12.79
C GLY A 44 -18.51 -1.99 -14.27
N PHE A 45 -17.75 -0.96 -14.63
CA PHE A 45 -17.51 -0.59 -16.03
C PHE A 45 -16.45 -1.48 -16.67
N LEU A 46 -15.37 -1.78 -15.94
CA LEU A 46 -14.28 -2.67 -16.42
C LEU A 46 -14.79 -4.05 -16.81
N ARG A 47 -15.81 -4.56 -16.11
CA ARG A 47 -16.41 -5.88 -16.36
C ARG A 47 -16.97 -6.05 -17.77
N TYR A 48 -17.53 -5.00 -18.36
CA TYR A 48 -18.27 -5.09 -19.62
C TYR A 48 -17.60 -4.32 -20.76
N SER A 49 -16.51 -3.61 -20.47
CA SER A 49 -15.84 -2.79 -21.45
C SER A 49 -14.89 -3.61 -22.32
N VAL A 50 -15.11 -3.52 -23.63
CA VAL A 50 -14.28 -4.14 -24.67
C VAL A 50 -13.39 -3.07 -25.33
N LEU A 51 -13.86 -1.83 -25.37
CA LEU A 51 -13.17 -0.72 -26.03
C LEU A 51 -12.18 0.01 -25.13
N LEU A 52 -12.38 0.00 -23.81
CA LEU A 52 -11.47 0.63 -22.87
C LEU A 52 -10.02 0.12 -22.99
N PRO A 53 -9.71 -1.19 -23.05
CA PRO A 53 -8.34 -1.62 -23.25
C PRO A 53 -7.71 -1.04 -24.52
N GLN A 54 -8.49 -0.92 -25.60
CA GLN A 54 -8.01 -0.36 -26.87
C GLN A 54 -7.75 1.14 -26.77
N LEU A 55 -8.59 1.86 -26.03
CA LEU A 55 -8.38 3.27 -25.70
C LEU A 55 -7.13 3.45 -24.83
N LEU A 56 -6.93 2.59 -23.83
CA LEU A 56 -5.77 2.64 -22.95
C LEU A 56 -4.46 2.34 -23.69
N LYS A 57 -4.45 1.45 -24.69
CA LYS A 57 -3.30 1.25 -25.60
C LYS A 57 -2.87 2.53 -26.31
N ARG A 58 -3.79 3.46 -26.52
CA ARG A 58 -3.56 4.74 -27.23
C ARG A 58 -3.55 5.94 -26.28
N THR A 59 -3.36 5.69 -24.98
CA THR A 59 -3.44 6.72 -23.92
C THR A 59 -2.56 7.93 -24.23
N ASP A 60 -1.32 7.71 -24.63
CA ASP A 60 -0.38 8.82 -24.84
C ASP A 60 -0.81 9.77 -25.96
N TYR A 61 -1.49 9.25 -26.99
CA TYR A 61 -2.01 10.04 -28.10
C TYR A 61 -3.36 10.69 -27.75
N LEU A 62 -4.28 9.93 -27.16
CA LEU A 62 -5.64 10.41 -26.86
C LEU A 62 -5.69 11.31 -25.63
N PHE A 63 -4.83 11.05 -24.64
CA PHE A 63 -4.76 11.73 -23.35
C PHE A 63 -3.31 12.09 -23.00
N PRO A 64 -2.68 13.01 -23.76
CA PRO A 64 -1.27 13.37 -23.55
C PRO A 64 -0.99 14.02 -22.19
N LYS A 65 -2.03 14.39 -21.43
CA LYS A 65 -1.94 14.96 -20.08
C LYS A 65 -2.34 13.97 -18.98
N LEU A 66 -2.68 12.73 -19.32
CA LEU A 66 -3.09 11.73 -18.35
C LEU A 66 -1.91 11.32 -17.47
N ARG A 67 -2.04 11.54 -16.17
CA ARG A 67 -1.01 11.26 -15.17
C ARG A 67 -1.44 10.23 -14.15
N HIS A 68 -2.73 10.12 -13.88
CA HIS A 68 -3.27 9.26 -12.83
C HIS A 68 -4.36 8.36 -13.40
N VAL A 69 -4.26 7.06 -13.13
CA VAL A 69 -5.25 6.08 -13.58
C VAL A 69 -5.66 5.21 -12.40
N VAL A 70 -6.97 5.07 -12.19
CA VAL A 70 -7.57 4.21 -11.17
C VAL A 70 -8.46 3.17 -11.87
N LEU A 71 -8.19 1.89 -11.65
CA LEU A 71 -8.95 0.78 -12.21
C LEU A 71 -9.47 -0.13 -11.08
N GLY A 72 -10.77 -0.11 -10.82
CA GLY A 72 -11.43 -0.94 -9.81
C GLY A 72 -12.15 -0.12 -8.74
N ASP A 73 -12.74 -0.78 -7.75
CA ASP A 73 -13.55 -0.12 -6.72
C ASP A 73 -12.85 -0.10 -5.35
N LYS A 74 -12.60 1.12 -4.86
CA LYS A 74 -12.04 1.36 -3.51
C LYS A 74 -13.08 1.06 -2.41
N ASN A 75 -14.37 1.04 -2.75
CA ASN A 75 -15.43 0.83 -1.78
C ASN A 75 -15.63 -0.65 -1.47
N LEU A 76 -15.65 -0.93 -0.16
CA LEU A 76 -15.82 -2.26 0.41
C LEU A 76 -17.33 -2.54 0.58
N GLU A 77 -18.08 -2.56 -0.53
CA GLU A 77 -19.45 -3.10 -0.45
C GLU A 77 -19.36 -4.61 -0.24
N SER A 78 -19.63 -5.05 1.00
CA SER A 78 -19.49 -6.42 1.52
C SER A 78 -20.26 -7.50 0.74
N SER A 79 -21.10 -7.14 -0.23
CA SER A 79 -21.92 -8.05 -1.01
C SER A 79 -21.34 -8.39 -2.39
N ARG A 80 -20.28 -7.69 -2.84
CA ARG A 80 -19.73 -7.91 -4.18
C ARG A 80 -18.61 -8.94 -4.12
N ASN A 81 -18.86 -10.07 -4.78
CA ASN A 81 -17.85 -11.09 -5.02
C ASN A 81 -16.60 -10.47 -5.68
N VAL A 82 -15.46 -11.06 -5.39
CA VAL A 82 -14.16 -10.93 -6.07
C VAL A 82 -14.39 -11.18 -7.58
N LEU A 83 -14.38 -10.15 -8.42
CA LEU A 83 -14.61 -10.29 -9.85
C LEU A 83 -13.32 -10.21 -10.68
N TYR A 84 -13.29 -11.06 -11.69
CA TYR A 84 -12.19 -11.21 -12.62
C TYR A 84 -11.98 -9.92 -13.45
N MET A 85 -10.78 -9.34 -13.37
CA MET A 85 -10.30 -8.41 -14.39
C MET A 85 -9.35 -9.12 -15.34
N ASP A 86 -9.53 -8.89 -16.64
CA ASP A 86 -8.51 -9.24 -17.62
C ASP A 86 -7.30 -8.30 -17.45
N LEU A 87 -6.14 -8.86 -17.16
CA LEU A 87 -4.91 -8.07 -17.00
C LEU A 87 -4.38 -7.50 -18.32
N THR A 88 -4.95 -7.86 -19.48
CA THR A 88 -4.71 -7.09 -20.71
C THR A 88 -5.12 -5.62 -20.56
N LEU A 89 -6.08 -5.32 -19.66
CA LEU A 89 -6.54 -3.96 -19.36
C LEU A 89 -5.46 -3.08 -18.74
N ILE A 90 -4.62 -3.66 -17.88
CA ILE A 90 -3.64 -2.88 -17.10
C ILE A 90 -2.32 -2.69 -17.86
N ARG A 91 -1.99 -3.60 -18.80
CA ARG A 91 -0.72 -3.59 -19.51
C ARG A 91 -0.41 -2.24 -20.17
N PRO A 92 -1.34 -1.60 -20.90
CA PRO A 92 -1.07 -0.32 -21.55
C PRO A 92 -0.52 0.75 -20.62
N ILE A 93 -0.90 0.72 -19.34
CA ILE A 93 -0.41 1.68 -18.34
C ILE A 93 1.11 1.60 -18.17
N PHE A 94 1.69 0.39 -18.26
CA PHE A 94 3.13 0.17 -18.15
C PHE A 94 3.90 0.57 -19.42
N TYR A 95 3.21 0.79 -20.54
CA TYR A 95 3.79 1.33 -21.77
C TYR A 95 3.59 2.85 -21.90
N SER A 96 2.70 3.45 -21.10
CA SER A 96 2.42 4.89 -21.18
C SER A 96 3.61 5.73 -20.72
N SER A 97 3.94 6.75 -21.51
CA SER A 97 4.97 7.74 -21.19
C SER A 97 4.48 8.87 -20.26
N THR A 98 3.17 9.00 -20.03
CA THR A 98 2.60 10.13 -19.28
C THR A 98 2.06 9.74 -17.91
N VAL A 99 1.61 8.48 -17.74
CA VAL A 99 1.03 8.01 -16.48
C VAL A 99 2.11 7.89 -15.40
N ALA A 100 1.96 8.65 -14.31
CA ALA A 100 2.86 8.67 -13.17
C ALA A 100 2.30 7.92 -11.96
N GLU A 101 0.98 7.84 -11.84
CA GLU A 101 0.29 7.23 -10.71
C GLU A 101 -0.71 6.21 -11.21
N PHE A 102 -0.60 4.97 -10.73
CA PHE A 102 -1.50 3.90 -11.10
C PHE A 102 -2.06 3.23 -9.84
N GLU A 103 -3.38 3.15 -9.77
CA GLU A 103 -4.08 2.44 -8.73
C GLU A 103 -4.96 1.37 -9.36
N CYS A 104 -4.94 0.16 -8.81
CA CYS A 104 -5.87 -0.85 -9.25
C CYS A 104 -6.21 -1.88 -8.18
N SER A 105 -7.45 -2.37 -8.25
CA SER A 105 -7.80 -3.63 -7.63
C SER A 105 -7.52 -4.77 -8.58
N MET A 106 -7.11 -5.90 -8.05
CA MET A 106 -7.04 -7.13 -8.82
C MET A 106 -7.68 -8.20 -7.92
N SER A 107 -8.57 -9.08 -8.42
CA SER A 107 -8.91 -10.38 -7.78
C SER A 107 -8.79 -11.71 -8.65
N GLN A 108 -8.16 -12.79 -8.13
CA GLN A 108 -7.78 -14.06 -8.82
C GLN A 108 -8.98 -14.81 -9.43
N PRO A 109 -8.78 -15.74 -10.41
CA PRO A 109 -7.51 -16.28 -10.93
C PRO A 109 -7.04 -15.59 -12.22
N TRP A 110 -5.85 -14.98 -12.21
CA TRP A 110 -5.26 -14.36 -13.39
C TRP A 110 -4.12 -15.15 -13.99
N ARG A 111 -3.92 -14.90 -15.28
CA ARG A 111 -2.68 -15.20 -15.99
C ARG A 111 -2.08 -13.89 -16.47
N PHE A 112 -1.12 -13.38 -15.71
CA PHE A 112 -0.32 -12.23 -16.16
C PHE A 112 0.88 -12.72 -16.96
N LYS A 113 1.00 -12.25 -18.20
CA LYS A 113 2.19 -12.41 -19.03
C LYS A 113 2.32 -11.17 -19.89
N TRP A 114 3.54 -10.66 -20.06
CA TRP A 114 3.78 -9.63 -21.07
C TRP A 114 3.57 -10.21 -22.47
N ASN A 115 3.13 -9.37 -23.43
CA ASN A 115 2.94 -9.82 -24.81
C ASN A 115 4.29 -10.11 -25.49
N ASP A 116 5.28 -9.29 -25.17
CA ASP A 116 6.62 -9.40 -25.72
C ASP A 116 7.51 -10.26 -24.82
N ALA A 117 8.57 -10.81 -25.41
CA ALA A 117 9.60 -11.53 -24.67
C ALA A 117 10.34 -10.64 -23.64
N ARG A 118 10.20 -9.31 -23.75
CA ARG A 118 10.81 -8.33 -22.84
C ARG A 118 9.73 -7.64 -22.02
N THR A 119 9.95 -7.59 -20.71
CA THR A 119 9.16 -6.79 -19.78
C THR A 119 9.20 -5.30 -20.18
N PRO A 120 8.06 -4.61 -20.27
CA PRO A 120 8.03 -3.16 -20.53
C PRO A 120 8.72 -2.40 -19.41
N HIS A 121 9.23 -1.22 -19.70
CA HIS A 121 9.84 -0.34 -18.69
C HIS A 121 9.10 0.98 -18.67
N SER A 122 8.24 1.16 -17.66
CA SER A 122 7.60 2.45 -17.41
C SER A 122 8.59 3.37 -16.70
N TYR A 123 9.03 4.41 -17.40
CA TYR A 123 9.94 5.43 -16.86
C TYR A 123 9.22 6.64 -16.26
N SER A 124 7.90 6.68 -16.40
CA SER A 124 7.00 7.74 -15.90
C SER A 124 6.34 7.32 -14.59
N LEU A 125 6.02 6.04 -14.40
CA LEU A 125 5.30 5.54 -13.24
C LEU A 125 6.17 5.62 -11.97
N THR A 126 5.73 6.43 -11.01
CA THR A 126 6.39 6.65 -9.71
C THR A 126 5.54 6.17 -8.53
N SER A 127 4.24 5.97 -8.71
CA SER A 127 3.32 5.48 -7.67
C SER A 127 2.48 4.31 -8.17
N LEU A 128 2.45 3.23 -7.38
CA LEU A 128 1.65 2.03 -7.62
C LEU A 128 0.85 1.68 -6.36
N THR A 129 -0.46 1.69 -6.49
CA THR A 129 -1.39 1.29 -5.43
C THR A 129 -2.16 0.06 -5.85
N LEU A 130 -1.88 -1.06 -5.20
CA LEU A 130 -2.61 -2.31 -5.35
C LEU A 130 -3.52 -2.47 -4.13
N PHE A 131 -4.82 -2.26 -4.32
CA PHE A 131 -5.79 -2.33 -3.24
C PHE A 131 -6.67 -3.58 -3.36
N ARG A 132 -6.97 -4.20 -2.22
CA ARG A 132 -7.82 -5.40 -2.14
C ARG A 132 -7.35 -6.52 -3.07
N THR A 133 -6.03 -6.70 -3.20
CA THR A 133 -5.44 -7.61 -4.18
C THR A 133 -5.11 -8.97 -3.61
N ASN A 134 -5.27 -10.04 -4.38
CA ASN A 134 -4.77 -11.37 -4.04
C ASN A 134 -3.74 -11.89 -5.07
N ILE A 135 -2.96 -10.99 -5.69
CA ILE A 135 -1.93 -11.38 -6.67
C ILE A 135 -0.82 -12.20 -6.00
N SER A 136 -0.25 -13.14 -6.76
CA SER A 136 0.90 -13.91 -6.27
C SER A 136 2.15 -13.02 -6.18
N ARG A 137 3.16 -13.45 -5.41
CA ARG A 137 4.45 -12.76 -5.35
C ARG A 137 5.17 -12.73 -6.70
N ALA A 138 4.98 -13.75 -7.53
CA ALA A 138 5.51 -13.78 -8.90
C ALA A 138 4.87 -12.68 -9.77
N THR A 139 3.54 -12.53 -9.72
CA THR A 139 2.86 -11.45 -10.45
C THR A 139 3.30 -10.07 -9.95
N LEU A 140 3.43 -9.89 -8.63
CA LEU A 140 3.99 -8.65 -8.08
C LEU A 140 5.41 -8.38 -8.60
N SER A 141 6.26 -9.41 -8.67
CA SER A 141 7.61 -9.30 -9.21
C SER A 141 7.61 -8.80 -10.65
N GLU A 142 6.72 -9.33 -11.49
CA GLU A 142 6.55 -8.88 -12.87
C GLU A 142 6.10 -7.43 -12.98
N LEU A 143 5.16 -7.00 -12.14
CA LEU A 143 4.71 -5.60 -12.12
C LEU A 143 5.84 -4.66 -11.68
N LEU A 144 6.59 -5.03 -10.64
CA LEU A 144 7.67 -4.21 -10.10
C LEU A 144 8.90 -4.16 -11.01
N SER A 145 9.20 -5.25 -11.74
CA SER A 145 10.27 -5.25 -12.73
C SER A 145 9.97 -4.31 -13.91
N ALA A 146 8.69 -4.06 -14.20
CA ALA A 146 8.27 -3.10 -15.21
C ALA A 146 8.29 -1.63 -14.76
N THR A 147 8.60 -1.35 -13.49
CA THR A 147 8.51 0.00 -12.91
C THR A 147 9.83 0.44 -12.27
N PRO A 148 10.91 0.62 -13.05
CA PRO A 148 12.25 0.89 -12.52
C PRO A 148 12.40 2.23 -11.79
N LYS A 149 11.43 3.14 -11.89
CA LYS A 149 11.44 4.45 -11.21
C LYS A 149 10.38 4.56 -10.10
N LEU A 150 9.81 3.44 -9.66
CA LEU A 150 8.78 3.43 -8.63
C LEU A 150 9.34 3.96 -7.30
N ARG A 151 8.66 4.95 -6.72
CA ARG A 151 9.00 5.61 -5.46
C ARG A 151 8.00 5.28 -4.35
N TYR A 152 6.74 5.09 -4.70
CA TYR A 152 5.63 4.83 -3.78
C TYR A 152 4.97 3.49 -4.12
N LEU A 153 4.91 2.60 -3.15
CA LEU A 153 4.20 1.33 -3.28
C LEU A 153 3.20 1.17 -2.14
N TYR A 154 1.92 1.04 -2.49
CA TYR A 154 0.88 0.63 -1.57
C TYR A 154 0.36 -0.75 -1.98
N LEU A 155 0.44 -1.72 -1.07
CA LEU A 155 0.00 -3.09 -1.29
C LEU A 155 -0.91 -3.52 -0.14
N GLU A 156 -2.22 -3.47 -0.39
CA GLU A 156 -3.24 -4.07 0.45
C GLU A 156 -3.62 -5.43 -0.11
N HIS A 157 -3.09 -6.46 0.55
CA HIS A 157 -3.25 -7.83 0.14
C HIS A 157 -4.37 -8.51 0.94
N GLU A 158 -5.39 -8.99 0.23
CA GLU A 158 -6.53 -9.73 0.77
C GLU A 158 -6.40 -11.22 0.42
N PHE A 159 -6.69 -12.09 1.38
CA PHE A 159 -6.84 -13.51 1.11
C PHE A 159 -8.13 -14.03 1.73
N ALA A 160 -8.75 -14.99 1.03
CA ALA A 160 -9.87 -15.74 1.55
C ALA A 160 -9.34 -16.91 2.39
N PHE A 161 -9.77 -17.01 3.64
CA PHE A 161 -9.46 -18.15 4.50
C PHE A 161 -10.74 -18.59 5.19
N ASN A 162 -11.32 -19.72 4.80
CA ASN A 162 -12.55 -20.23 5.42
C ASN A 162 -12.38 -21.71 5.80
N ALA A 163 -13.17 -22.16 6.79
CA ALA A 163 -13.16 -23.56 7.20
C ALA A 163 -13.80 -24.51 6.17
N ALA A 164 -14.63 -23.97 5.27
CA ALA A 164 -15.38 -24.72 4.26
C ALA A 164 -14.59 -25.06 2.99
N THR A 165 -13.39 -24.48 2.80
CA THR A 165 -12.46 -24.85 1.72
C THR A 165 -11.14 -25.39 2.29
N PRO A 166 -11.15 -26.58 2.91
CA PRO A 166 -9.92 -27.26 3.33
C PRO A 166 -8.97 -27.55 2.14
N SER A 167 -9.50 -27.53 0.90
CA SER A 167 -8.79 -27.65 -0.37
C SER A 167 -8.62 -26.32 -1.11
N GLY A 168 -8.82 -25.17 -0.45
CA GLY A 168 -8.54 -23.86 -1.01
C GLY A 168 -7.08 -23.75 -1.46
N PRO A 169 -6.74 -22.85 -2.41
CA PRO A 169 -5.37 -22.69 -2.86
C PRO A 169 -4.48 -22.41 -1.64
N SER A 170 -3.35 -23.12 -1.55
CA SER A 170 -2.37 -22.89 -0.48
C SER A 170 -2.13 -21.39 -0.34
N LEU A 171 -2.20 -20.86 0.89
CA LEU A 171 -1.87 -19.46 1.12
C LEU A 171 -0.35 -19.21 1.04
N SER A 172 0.45 -20.28 0.95
CA SER A 172 1.93 -20.21 0.88
C SER A 172 2.47 -19.29 -0.23
N PRO A 173 1.93 -19.23 -1.47
CA PRO A 173 2.43 -18.35 -2.52
C PRO A 173 2.16 -16.86 -2.25
N TYR A 174 1.35 -16.54 -1.24
CA TYR A 174 1.04 -15.18 -0.81
C TYR A 174 1.75 -14.81 0.49
N LEU A 175 1.93 -15.78 1.39
CA LEU A 175 2.49 -15.56 2.73
C LEU A 175 4.01 -15.76 2.80
N GLY A 176 4.66 -16.21 1.72
CA GLY A 176 6.12 -16.27 1.60
C GLY A 176 6.75 -14.88 1.49
N LEU A 177 7.59 -14.51 2.46
CA LEU A 177 8.30 -13.22 2.45
C LEU A 177 9.58 -13.26 1.63
N ASP A 178 10.14 -14.44 1.35
CA ASP A 178 11.34 -14.56 0.51
C ASP A 178 11.03 -14.21 -0.95
N GLU A 179 9.88 -14.63 -1.47
CA GLU A 179 9.38 -14.25 -2.79
C GLU A 179 9.00 -12.76 -2.81
N LEU A 180 8.47 -12.22 -1.72
CA LEU A 180 8.23 -10.79 -1.61
C LEU A 180 9.54 -9.99 -1.62
N ASN A 181 10.57 -10.45 -0.90
CA ASN A 181 11.90 -9.84 -0.93
C ASN A 181 12.46 -9.85 -2.35
N LYS A 182 12.35 -10.97 -3.07
CA LYS A 182 12.75 -11.08 -4.49
C LYS A 182 11.99 -10.09 -5.37
N ALA A 183 10.66 -9.98 -5.23
CA ALA A 183 9.85 -9.04 -5.99
C ALA A 183 10.27 -7.58 -5.75
N LEU A 184 10.54 -7.22 -4.49
CA LEU A 184 10.94 -5.86 -4.11
C LEU A 184 12.37 -5.50 -4.54
N PHE A 185 13.21 -6.48 -4.88
CA PHE A 185 14.57 -6.23 -5.34
C PHE A 185 14.61 -5.32 -6.59
N HIS A 186 13.61 -5.43 -7.47
CA HIS A 186 13.52 -4.63 -8.69
C HIS A 186 13.44 -3.12 -8.45
N VAL A 187 12.93 -2.71 -7.29
CA VAL A 187 12.68 -1.30 -6.92
C VAL A 187 13.55 -0.84 -5.75
N LYS A 188 14.54 -1.64 -5.36
CA LYS A 188 15.37 -1.41 -4.16
C LYS A 188 16.05 -0.03 -4.15
N ASN A 189 16.45 0.48 -5.31
CA ASN A 189 17.23 1.71 -5.44
C ASN A 189 16.36 2.97 -5.53
N THR A 190 15.04 2.82 -5.71
CA THR A 190 14.14 3.94 -6.02
C THR A 190 13.01 4.12 -5.00
N MET A 191 12.66 3.06 -4.27
CA MET A 191 11.59 3.09 -3.28
C MET A 191 11.88 4.10 -2.17
N GLU A 192 10.93 5.00 -1.93
CA GLU A 192 10.97 6.03 -0.88
C GLU A 192 9.90 5.79 0.20
N GLU A 193 8.75 5.23 -0.20
CA GLU A 193 7.63 4.97 0.69
C GLU A 193 6.94 3.65 0.34
N CYS A 194 6.73 2.80 1.34
CA CYS A 194 6.00 1.56 1.17
C CYS A 194 4.93 1.34 2.25
N HIS A 195 3.78 0.82 1.81
CA HIS A 195 2.67 0.41 2.68
C HIS A 195 2.32 -1.03 2.36
N PHE A 196 2.51 -1.92 3.33
CA PHE A 196 2.04 -3.29 3.26
C PHE A 196 0.89 -3.46 4.26
N ILE A 197 -0.24 -3.97 3.79
CA ILE A 197 -1.41 -4.24 4.60
C ILE A 197 -1.88 -5.64 4.30
N LEU A 198 -2.14 -6.44 5.33
CA LEU A 198 -2.68 -7.79 5.19
C LEU A 198 -4.09 -7.86 5.78
N ARG A 199 -5.04 -8.40 5.01
CA ARG A 199 -6.44 -8.53 5.43
C ARG A 199 -7.04 -9.85 5.03
N LEU A 200 -8.04 -10.25 5.80
CA LEU A 200 -8.97 -11.29 5.38
C LEU A 200 -10.02 -10.66 4.46
N GLY A 201 -10.19 -11.27 3.28
CA GLY A 201 -11.22 -10.86 2.32
C GLY A 201 -12.62 -11.30 2.78
N PRO A 202 -13.68 -10.78 2.12
CA PRO A 202 -15.06 -11.20 2.37
C PRO A 202 -15.24 -12.72 2.29
N GLY A 203 -16.10 -13.28 3.14
CA GLY A 203 -16.33 -14.74 3.21
C GLY A 203 -15.23 -15.53 3.92
N SER A 204 -14.18 -14.87 4.44
CA SER A 204 -13.23 -15.49 5.34
C SER A 204 -13.83 -15.73 6.72
N ILE A 205 -13.28 -16.70 7.43
CA ILE A 205 -13.60 -17.01 8.81
C ILE A 205 -13.42 -15.79 9.71
N SER A 206 -14.46 -15.49 10.47
CA SER A 206 -14.42 -14.39 11.42
C SER A 206 -13.47 -14.70 12.58
N THR A 207 -13.04 -13.65 13.29
CA THR A 207 -12.22 -13.82 14.50
C THR A 207 -12.93 -14.60 15.61
N THR A 208 -14.26 -14.68 15.59
CA THR A 208 -15.08 -15.43 16.54
C THR A 208 -15.24 -16.89 16.15
N GLU A 209 -15.28 -17.18 14.85
CA GLU A 209 -15.36 -18.55 14.34
C GLU A 209 -14.00 -19.25 14.34
N TYR A 210 -12.90 -18.51 14.17
CA TYR A 210 -11.56 -19.11 14.07
C TYR A 210 -11.17 -20.00 15.26
N PRO A 211 -11.40 -19.62 16.54
CA PRO A 211 -11.11 -20.51 17.67
C PRO A 211 -11.98 -21.77 17.70
N LEU A 212 -13.16 -21.74 17.05
CA LEU A 212 -14.09 -22.85 16.97
C LEU A 212 -13.79 -23.77 15.78
N ALA A 213 -13.21 -23.20 14.72
CA ALA A 213 -12.71 -23.98 13.60
C ALA A 213 -11.40 -24.64 14.01
N SER A 214 -11.37 -25.97 14.01
CA SER A 214 -10.16 -26.78 14.20
C SER A 214 -9.16 -26.66 13.03
N VAL A 215 -9.01 -25.46 12.46
CA VAL A 215 -8.19 -25.16 11.28
C VAL A 215 -7.06 -24.23 11.72
N ARG A 216 -5.83 -24.58 11.34
CA ARG A 216 -4.66 -23.74 11.62
C ARG A 216 -4.47 -22.71 10.51
N PHE A 217 -4.34 -21.45 10.89
CA PHE A 217 -3.94 -20.41 9.94
C PHE A 217 -2.50 -20.66 9.46
N PRO A 218 -2.23 -20.63 8.14
CA PRO A 218 -0.90 -20.90 7.61
C PRO A 218 0.09 -19.81 8.04
N ALA A 219 1.28 -20.23 8.46
CA ALA A 219 2.30 -19.32 8.94
C ALA A 219 2.84 -18.43 7.81
N ILE A 220 3.15 -17.17 8.15
CA ILE A 220 4.00 -16.32 7.31
C ILE A 220 5.45 -16.78 7.49
N GLN A 221 6.10 -17.13 6.38
CA GLN A 221 7.46 -17.64 6.37
C GLN A 221 8.46 -16.51 6.04
N GLY A 222 9.59 -16.49 6.75
CA GLY A 222 10.67 -15.52 6.56
C GLY A 222 10.44 -14.18 7.25
N THR A 223 11.19 -13.17 6.81
CA THR A 223 11.09 -11.77 7.21
C THR A 223 11.24 -10.85 6.00
N LEU A 224 10.66 -9.65 6.06
CA LEU A 224 10.75 -8.63 5.02
C LEU A 224 12.10 -7.88 5.14
N ALA A 225 13.20 -8.61 4.97
CA ALA A 225 14.55 -8.08 5.11
C ALA A 225 14.97 -7.17 3.95
N MET A 226 14.30 -7.21 2.80
CA MET A 226 14.66 -6.40 1.63
C MET A 226 14.62 -4.89 1.91
N LEU A 227 13.79 -4.43 2.86
CA LEU A 227 13.73 -3.01 3.24
C LEU A 227 15.08 -2.48 3.73
N LYS A 228 15.89 -3.31 4.40
CA LYS A 228 17.24 -2.95 4.87
C LYS A 228 18.12 -2.43 3.74
N TYR A 229 17.94 -2.98 2.54
CA TYR A 229 18.74 -2.70 1.36
C TYR A 229 18.12 -1.60 0.47
N MET A 230 17.13 -0.85 0.97
CA MET A 230 16.52 0.27 0.27
C MET A 230 17.07 1.61 0.79
N PRO A 231 18.15 2.16 0.21
CA PRO A 231 18.82 3.34 0.75
C PRO A 231 17.97 4.62 0.72
N ARG A 232 16.93 4.65 -0.12
CA ARG A 232 16.02 5.80 -0.27
C ARG A 232 14.74 5.67 0.54
N LEU A 233 14.50 4.53 1.20
CA LEU A 233 13.26 4.31 1.93
C LEU A 233 13.23 5.17 3.19
N VAL A 234 12.35 6.17 3.18
CA VAL A 234 12.16 7.14 4.27
C VAL A 234 10.91 6.79 5.08
N LYS A 235 9.89 6.18 4.47
CA LYS A 235 8.63 5.87 5.13
C LYS A 235 8.17 4.43 4.90
N ALA A 236 7.78 3.75 5.96
CA ALA A 236 7.28 2.38 5.89
C ALA A 236 6.09 2.17 6.82
N GLU A 237 4.99 1.64 6.30
CA GLU A 237 3.89 1.11 7.09
C GLU A 237 3.74 -0.38 6.82
N VAL A 238 4.04 -1.22 7.81
CA VAL A 238 4.14 -2.68 7.60
C VAL A 238 3.55 -3.48 8.77
N PRO A 239 3.03 -4.68 8.53
CA PRO A 239 2.66 -5.60 9.60
C PRO A 239 3.87 -6.01 10.41
N MET A 240 3.75 -5.95 11.75
CA MET A 240 4.82 -6.34 12.67
C MET A 240 5.30 -7.76 12.43
N ILE A 241 4.38 -8.67 12.08
CA ILE A 241 4.70 -10.07 11.79
C ILE A 241 5.63 -10.24 10.58
N MET A 242 5.63 -9.30 9.63
CA MET A 242 6.52 -9.34 8.47
C MET A 242 7.95 -8.93 8.83
N LEU A 243 8.14 -8.12 9.87
CA LEU A 243 9.47 -7.71 10.33
C LEU A 243 10.00 -8.63 11.45
N LEU A 244 9.18 -8.87 12.47
CA LEU A 244 9.57 -9.59 13.68
C LEU A 244 9.33 -11.11 13.58
N GLY A 245 8.76 -11.59 12.48
CA GLY A 245 8.53 -13.00 12.19
C GLY A 245 7.31 -13.62 12.89
N TRP A 246 6.75 -14.67 12.28
CA TRP A 246 5.53 -15.32 12.74
C TRP A 246 5.69 -16.11 14.06
N TYR A 247 6.78 -16.87 14.18
CA TYR A 247 7.00 -17.82 15.27
C TYR A 247 7.39 -17.14 16.60
N PRO A 248 7.07 -17.75 17.76
CA PRO A 248 7.32 -17.13 19.07
C PRO A 248 8.80 -17.06 19.45
N ASP A 249 9.58 -18.08 19.07
CA ASP A 249 10.99 -18.21 19.47
C ASP A 249 11.95 -17.44 18.55
N PHE A 250 11.45 -16.93 17.44
CA PHE A 250 12.21 -16.11 16.51
C PHE A 250 11.71 -14.67 16.56
N ALA A 251 12.59 -13.69 16.76
CA ALA A 251 12.23 -12.28 16.64
C ALA A 251 13.42 -11.49 16.11
N ALA A 252 13.41 -11.23 14.79
CA ALA A 252 14.44 -10.43 14.14
C ALA A 252 14.55 -9.04 14.80
N LYS A 253 15.77 -8.51 14.86
CA LYS A 253 15.95 -7.15 15.34
C LYS A 253 15.54 -6.19 14.24
N LEU A 254 14.87 -5.10 14.60
CA LEU A 254 14.41 -4.11 13.62
C LEU A 254 15.59 -3.46 12.87
N GLU A 255 16.77 -3.34 13.49
CA GLU A 255 17.99 -2.83 12.83
C GLU A 255 18.54 -3.73 11.71
N GLU A 256 18.21 -5.03 11.75
CA GLU A 256 18.63 -6.02 10.74
C GLU A 256 17.73 -5.96 9.50
N VAL A 257 16.48 -5.49 9.65
CA VAL A 257 15.47 -5.50 8.58
C VAL A 257 15.07 -4.11 8.08
N LEU A 258 15.40 -3.03 8.81
CA LEU A 258 15.10 -1.65 8.42
C LEU A 258 16.36 -0.87 8.01
N PRO A 259 16.25 0.01 6.99
CA PRO A 259 17.36 0.85 6.56
C PRO A 259 17.64 1.95 7.59
N HIS A 260 18.88 2.44 7.63
CA HIS A 260 19.27 3.51 8.56
C HIS A 260 18.60 4.86 8.26
N GLY A 261 18.22 5.08 6.99
CA GLY A 261 17.59 6.31 6.53
C GLY A 261 16.08 6.44 6.81
N ILE A 262 15.47 5.46 7.48
CA ILE A 262 14.03 5.49 7.77
C ILE A 262 13.70 6.66 8.71
N ALA A 263 12.72 7.48 8.34
CA ALA A 263 12.23 8.60 9.13
C ALA A 263 10.87 8.32 9.78
N ASP A 264 9.97 7.64 9.07
CA ASP A 264 8.62 7.35 9.54
C ASP A 264 8.30 5.86 9.47
N LEU A 265 8.17 5.22 10.62
CA LEU A 265 7.80 3.81 10.72
C LEU A 265 6.42 3.65 11.35
N THR A 266 5.53 2.89 10.70
CA THR A 266 4.25 2.47 11.25
C THR A 266 4.16 0.95 11.26
N LEU A 267 4.05 0.38 12.45
CA LEU A 267 3.94 -1.04 12.70
C LEU A 267 2.47 -1.40 12.92
N ARG A 268 1.94 -2.30 12.11
CA ARG A 268 0.54 -2.75 12.16
C ARG A 268 0.42 -4.12 12.82
N ASP A 269 -0.71 -4.38 13.45
CA ASP A 269 -1.04 -5.68 14.05
C ASP A 269 -1.84 -6.62 13.13
N ASP A 270 -1.71 -6.43 11.83
CA ASP A 270 -2.39 -7.25 10.83
C ASP A 270 -2.06 -8.73 11.08
N LEU A 271 -3.10 -9.57 11.13
CA LEU A 271 -3.08 -11.01 11.39
C LEU A 271 -2.48 -11.51 12.71
N VAL A 272 -2.08 -10.63 13.64
CA VAL A 272 -1.52 -11.04 14.93
C VAL A 272 -2.47 -11.95 15.72
N ARG A 273 -3.79 -11.79 15.55
CA ARG A 273 -4.81 -12.67 16.15
C ARG A 273 -4.75 -14.14 15.70
N TYR A 274 -4.11 -14.43 14.58
CA TYR A 274 -4.03 -15.77 13.99
C TYR A 274 -2.67 -16.44 14.21
N CYS A 275 -1.71 -15.73 14.82
CA CYS A 275 -0.37 -16.26 15.07
C CYS A 275 -0.12 -16.48 16.58
N PRO A 276 0.98 -17.17 16.95
CA PRO A 276 1.30 -17.48 18.35
C PRO A 276 1.51 -16.25 19.27
N TRP A 277 1.57 -15.03 18.72
CA TRP A 277 1.71 -13.79 19.49
C TRP A 277 0.48 -13.47 20.34
N VAL A 278 -0.66 -14.11 20.10
CA VAL A 278 -1.86 -13.96 20.94
C VAL A 278 -1.57 -14.27 22.40
N ALA A 279 -0.65 -15.20 22.66
CA ALA A 279 -0.19 -15.49 24.02
C ALA A 279 0.63 -14.30 24.59
N PRO A 280 0.29 -13.79 25.79
CA PRO A 280 0.94 -12.60 26.36
C PRO A 280 2.48 -12.67 26.40
N ALA A 281 3.05 -13.80 26.81
CA ALA A 281 4.51 -13.96 26.88
C ALA A 281 5.20 -13.81 25.51
N ASN A 282 4.55 -14.28 24.44
CA ASN A 282 5.09 -14.16 23.08
C ASN A 282 4.97 -12.71 22.58
N ALA A 283 3.82 -12.08 22.82
CA ALA A 283 3.60 -10.66 22.54
C ALA A 283 4.65 -9.76 23.22
N GLU A 284 4.94 -10.00 24.50
CA GLU A 284 5.93 -9.23 25.26
C GLU A 284 7.33 -9.32 24.65
N ARG A 285 7.78 -10.52 24.25
CA ARG A 285 9.08 -10.72 23.58
C ARG A 285 9.17 -9.90 22.28
N LYS A 286 8.09 -9.83 21.50
CA LYS A 286 8.04 -9.07 20.24
C LYS A 286 8.04 -7.57 20.47
N VAL A 287 7.25 -7.10 21.43
CA VAL A 287 7.22 -5.68 21.82
C VAL A 287 8.55 -5.24 22.43
N LEU A 288 9.26 -6.12 23.14
CA LEU A 288 10.59 -5.84 23.65
C LEU A 288 11.57 -5.47 22.52
N ARG A 289 11.53 -6.16 21.37
CA ARG A 289 12.34 -5.82 20.18
C ARG A 289 12.06 -4.41 19.65
N ILE A 290 10.80 -3.98 19.70
CA ILE A 290 10.42 -2.60 19.34
C ILE A 290 11.07 -1.62 20.33
N GLY A 291 11.04 -1.93 21.62
CA GLY A 291 11.67 -1.13 22.66
C GLY A 291 13.20 -1.05 22.54
N GLU A 292 13.87 -2.16 22.21
CA GLU A 292 15.30 -2.20 21.93
C GLU A 292 15.66 -1.28 20.77
N TYR A 293 14.88 -1.31 19.68
CA TYR A 293 15.10 -0.44 18.52
C TYR A 293 14.91 1.05 18.87
N ILE A 294 13.88 1.40 19.64
CA ILE A 294 13.65 2.78 20.11
C ILE A 294 14.84 3.29 20.96
N LYS A 295 15.42 2.43 21.79
CA LYS A 295 16.59 2.74 22.63
C LYS A 295 17.87 2.85 21.79
N GLY A 296 18.05 1.95 20.83
CA GLY A 296 19.21 1.90 19.93
C GLY A 296 19.15 2.85 18.72
N ARG A 297 18.11 3.69 18.61
CA ARG A 297 17.88 4.55 17.43
C ARG A 297 19.07 5.44 17.06
N ALA A 298 19.81 5.92 18.06
CA ALA A 298 20.97 6.78 17.85
C ALA A 298 22.08 6.11 17.02
N PHE A 299 22.13 4.77 17.00
CA PHE A 299 23.12 3.99 16.27
C PHE A 299 22.59 3.46 14.94
N HIS A 300 21.33 3.02 14.90
CA HIS A 300 20.81 2.24 13.77
C HIS A 300 19.70 2.93 12.97
N ALA A 301 19.18 4.06 13.44
CA ALA A 301 18.05 4.77 12.85
C ALA A 301 18.15 6.29 13.15
N THR A 302 19.28 6.89 12.76
CA THR A 302 19.62 8.29 13.07
C THR A 302 18.64 9.30 12.50
N HIS A 303 17.90 8.93 11.45
CA HIS A 303 16.90 9.78 10.81
C HIS A 303 15.47 9.52 11.29
N LEU A 304 15.26 8.60 12.24
CA LEU A 304 13.93 8.22 12.71
C LEU A 304 13.27 9.38 13.46
N ASP A 305 12.32 10.03 12.79
CA ASP A 305 11.52 11.15 13.30
C ASP A 305 10.27 10.63 14.04
N SER A 306 9.63 9.58 13.52
CA SER A 306 8.45 8.99 14.15
C SER A 306 8.37 7.46 14.04
N LEU A 307 7.93 6.83 15.13
CA LEU A 307 7.54 5.43 15.17
C LEU A 307 6.11 5.33 15.69
N ARG A 308 5.27 4.53 15.04
CA ARG A 308 3.89 4.28 15.45
C ARG A 308 3.62 2.79 15.51
N VAL A 309 2.87 2.35 16.51
CA VAL A 309 2.28 1.01 16.58
C VAL A 309 0.76 1.16 16.54
N ARG A 310 0.15 0.67 15.46
CA ARG A 310 -1.29 0.71 15.23
C ARG A 310 -1.89 -0.65 15.55
N LEU A 311 -2.71 -0.69 16.60
CA LEU A 311 -3.45 -1.87 17.03
C LEU A 311 -4.91 -1.76 16.57
N THR A 312 -5.34 -2.67 15.71
CA THR A 312 -6.71 -2.80 15.20
C THR A 312 -7.33 -4.09 15.68
N SER A 313 -6.67 -5.22 15.45
CA SER A 313 -7.15 -6.55 15.77
C SER A 313 -6.63 -6.99 17.15
N ALA A 314 -5.34 -6.97 17.41
CA ALA A 314 -4.69 -7.52 18.59
C ALA A 314 -4.64 -6.57 19.80
N LYS A 315 -5.58 -5.62 19.93
CA LYS A 315 -5.65 -4.71 21.08
C LYS A 315 -5.62 -5.44 22.43
N ARG A 316 -6.34 -6.56 22.55
CA ARG A 316 -6.43 -7.34 23.81
C ARG A 316 -5.12 -8.04 24.17
N SER A 317 -4.37 -8.55 23.19
CA SER A 317 -3.13 -9.30 23.44
C SER A 317 -1.90 -8.38 23.51
N LEU A 318 -1.79 -7.39 22.62
CA LEU A 318 -0.63 -6.50 22.55
C LEU A 318 -0.80 -5.18 23.33
N GLY A 319 -2.03 -4.73 23.59
CA GLY A 319 -2.29 -3.39 24.13
C GLY A 319 -1.61 -3.11 25.46
N ARG A 320 -1.57 -4.10 26.37
CA ARG A 320 -0.89 -3.97 27.66
C ARG A 320 0.62 -3.79 27.48
N SER A 321 1.27 -4.64 26.69
CA SER A 321 2.72 -4.62 26.48
C SER A 321 3.16 -3.36 25.71
N VAL A 322 2.42 -2.98 24.67
CA VAL A 322 2.70 -1.75 23.91
C VAL A 322 2.45 -0.50 24.77
N GLY A 323 1.41 -0.51 25.60
CA GLY A 323 1.14 0.56 26.56
C GLY A 323 2.25 0.70 27.61
N ALA A 324 2.72 -0.42 28.18
CA ALA A 324 3.84 -0.43 29.12
C ALA A 324 5.13 0.10 28.46
N LEU A 325 5.40 -0.30 27.20
CA LEU A 325 6.51 0.24 26.42
C LEU A 325 6.37 1.76 26.24
N ASN A 326 5.20 2.25 25.86
CA ASN A 326 4.93 3.68 25.66
C ASN A 326 5.17 4.48 26.95
N LEU A 327 4.70 4.00 28.10
CA LEU A 327 4.96 4.63 29.39
C LEU A 327 6.46 4.63 29.74
N SER A 328 7.15 3.51 29.59
CA SER A 328 8.57 3.36 29.98
C SER A 328 9.56 4.19 29.13
N THR A 329 9.12 4.65 27.96
CA THR A 329 9.94 5.41 26.99
C THR A 329 9.64 6.91 27.00
N THR A 330 8.62 7.33 27.74
CA THR A 330 8.25 8.74 27.88
C THR A 330 9.37 9.53 28.58
N GLY A 331 9.70 10.71 28.05
CA GLY A 331 10.70 11.61 28.65
C GLY A 331 12.17 11.34 28.29
N ARG A 332 12.49 10.26 27.56
CA ARG A 332 13.86 9.94 27.10
C ARG A 332 14.19 10.53 25.73
N GLY A 333 13.98 11.84 25.57
CA GLY A 333 14.13 12.53 24.27
C GLY A 333 13.13 12.05 23.21
N SER A 334 11.98 11.55 23.66
CA SER A 334 10.86 11.18 22.81
C SER A 334 9.54 11.63 23.44
N CYS A 335 8.68 12.21 22.62
CA CYS A 335 7.30 12.54 22.97
C CYS A 335 6.40 11.37 22.60
N THR A 336 5.67 10.84 23.57
CA THR A 336 4.76 9.71 23.38
C THR A 336 3.33 10.21 23.21
N SER A 337 2.54 9.51 22.42
CA SER A 337 1.12 9.81 22.22
C SER A 337 0.29 8.54 22.10
N LEU A 338 -0.97 8.61 22.51
CA LEU A 338 -1.96 7.56 22.33
C LEU A 338 -3.20 8.15 21.67
N VAL A 339 -3.50 7.71 20.46
CA VAL A 339 -4.72 8.07 19.75
C VAL A 339 -5.67 6.88 19.75
N ARG A 340 -6.83 7.03 20.40
CA ARG A 340 -7.89 6.02 20.43
C ARG A 340 -8.95 6.35 19.37
N GLY A 341 -9.10 5.47 18.39
CA GLY A 341 -10.18 5.51 17.41
C GLY A 341 -11.23 4.43 17.69
N LYS A 342 -12.39 4.53 17.01
CA LYS A 342 -13.52 3.60 17.18
C LYS A 342 -13.13 2.12 17.10
N LYS A 343 -12.25 1.76 16.17
CA LYS A 343 -11.77 0.38 15.95
C LYS A 343 -10.26 0.21 16.08
N SER A 344 -9.51 1.26 16.42
CA SER A 344 -8.04 1.23 16.46
C SER A 344 -7.48 1.98 17.66
N GLU A 345 -6.29 1.61 18.11
CA GLU A 345 -5.46 2.37 19.03
C GLU A 345 -4.12 2.58 18.35
N THR A 346 -3.54 3.77 18.46
CA THR A 346 -2.25 4.08 17.85
C THR A 346 -1.35 4.70 18.90
N TYR A 347 -0.28 3.98 19.22
CA TYR A 347 0.77 4.42 20.12
C TYR A 347 1.86 5.05 19.26
N GLY A 348 2.18 6.31 19.51
CA GLY A 348 3.17 7.06 18.75
C GLY A 348 4.35 7.47 19.62
N TRP A 349 5.53 7.44 19.02
CA TRP A 349 6.77 8.01 19.53
C TRP A 349 7.26 9.01 18.49
N ARG A 350 7.41 10.27 18.89
CA ARG A 350 8.06 11.31 18.08
C ARG A 350 9.39 11.63 18.73
N PHE A 351 10.45 11.63 17.92
CA PHE A 351 11.81 11.88 18.39
C PHE A 351 12.19 13.32 18.05
N GLU A 352 12.85 13.99 18.99
CA GLU A 352 13.38 15.32 18.72
C GLU A 352 14.56 15.18 17.76
N LYS A 353 14.58 16.00 16.70
CA LYS A 353 15.79 16.14 15.90
C LYS A 353 16.87 16.66 16.80
N VAL A 354 17.98 15.92 16.90
CA VAL A 354 19.19 16.43 17.51
C VAL A 354 19.52 17.69 16.71
N LYS A 355 19.27 18.87 17.27
CA LYS A 355 19.71 20.11 16.68
C LYS A 355 21.23 19.97 16.61
N SER A 356 21.75 19.64 15.43
CA SER A 356 23.17 19.78 15.15
C SER A 356 23.47 21.22 15.53
N ALA A 357 24.25 21.41 16.60
CA ALA A 357 24.69 22.73 16.99
C ALA A 357 25.38 23.33 15.77
N SER A 358 24.67 24.19 15.06
CA SER A 358 25.23 24.99 14.00
C SER A 358 26.21 25.91 14.71
N THR A 359 27.49 25.54 14.68
CA THR A 359 28.61 26.41 15.01
C THR A 359 28.51 27.60 14.06
N SER A 360 27.74 28.59 14.47
CA SER A 360 27.63 29.87 13.76
C SER A 360 28.85 30.67 14.21
N PRO A 361 29.69 31.16 13.28
CA PRO A 361 30.75 32.08 13.65
C PRO A 361 30.11 33.35 14.21
N VAL A 362 30.66 33.80 15.33
CA VAL A 362 30.31 35.06 16.00
C VAL A 362 30.33 36.18 14.96
N SER A 363 29.18 36.76 14.66
CA SER A 363 29.09 38.06 13.99
C SER A 363 28.48 39.07 14.96
N VAL A 364 29.21 40.17 15.09
CA VAL A 364 29.04 41.23 16.06
C VAL A 364 27.75 42.00 15.79
N SER A 365 27.08 42.33 16.89
CA SER A 365 25.90 43.17 17.00
C SER A 365 26.01 44.51 16.25
N GLN A 366 25.00 44.84 15.44
CA GLN A 366 24.57 46.22 15.25
C GLN A 366 23.05 46.31 15.42
N THR A 367 22.66 47.17 16.35
CA THR A 367 21.30 47.55 16.71
C THR A 367 20.69 48.47 15.66
N ALA A 368 19.48 48.18 15.19
CA ALA A 368 18.57 49.19 14.65
C ALA A 368 17.10 48.80 14.89
N ARG A 369 16.33 49.81 15.30
CA ARG A 369 14.93 49.82 15.72
C ARG A 369 13.97 50.00 14.54
N LYS A 370 12.73 49.51 14.72
CA LYS A 370 11.44 49.96 14.14
C LYS A 370 11.21 49.66 12.65
N ASP A 371 10.02 49.32 12.13
CA ASP A 371 8.66 49.60 12.54
C ASP A 371 7.67 48.46 12.21
N SER A 372 6.56 48.51 12.93
CA SER A 372 5.32 47.76 12.79
C SER A 372 4.52 48.14 11.55
N VAL A 373 4.02 47.17 10.78
CA VAL A 373 2.83 47.34 9.93
C VAL A 373 1.91 46.12 10.03
N PHE A 374 0.63 46.43 10.18
CA PHE A 374 -0.53 45.59 10.42
C PHE A 374 -1.09 44.94 9.14
N ARG A 375 -1.50 43.66 9.27
CA ARG A 375 -2.65 42.94 8.61
C ARG A 375 -2.60 42.63 7.09
N PRO A 376 -3.46 41.72 6.56
CA PRO A 376 -4.36 40.73 7.20
C PRO A 376 -4.21 39.27 6.69
N LYS A 377 -4.89 38.37 7.40
CA LYS A 377 -5.14 36.94 7.10
C LYS A 377 -6.17 36.76 5.98
N SER A 378 -6.05 35.69 5.20
CA SER A 378 -7.09 35.09 4.33
C SER A 378 -6.71 33.62 4.02
N PRO A 379 -7.65 32.72 3.67
CA PRO A 379 -8.55 32.09 4.62
C PRO A 379 -8.46 30.56 4.64
N LEU A 380 -9.09 30.01 5.68
CA LEU A 380 -9.36 28.61 5.96
C LEU A 380 -10.11 27.90 4.82
N PHE A 381 -9.61 26.74 4.41
CA PHE A 381 -10.39 25.74 3.70
C PHE A 381 -11.49 25.20 4.64
N LYS A 382 -12.74 25.55 4.33
CA LYS A 382 -13.94 24.96 4.93
C LYS A 382 -14.14 23.56 4.36
N THR A 383 -14.39 22.64 5.27
CA THR A 383 -14.91 21.29 5.06
C THR A 383 -16.30 21.35 4.40
N CYS A 384 -16.47 20.64 3.28
CA CYS A 384 -17.80 20.34 2.75
C CYS A 384 -18.40 19.18 3.54
N ARG A 385 -19.58 19.41 4.12
CA ARG A 385 -20.52 18.36 4.54
C ARG A 385 -21.27 17.85 3.30
N PRO A 386 -21.63 16.56 3.22
CA PRO A 386 -22.64 16.11 2.27
C PRO A 386 -24.03 16.27 2.90
N GLU A 387 -24.93 16.96 2.22
CA GLU A 387 -26.36 16.89 2.48
C GLU A 387 -27.09 16.39 1.22
N ALA A 388 -28.15 15.63 1.50
CA ALA A 388 -29.31 15.32 0.68
C ALA A 388 -29.13 14.37 -0.53
N SER A 389 -29.44 13.11 -0.23
CA SER A 389 -30.22 12.22 -1.11
C SER A 389 -31.48 12.91 -1.67
N PHE A 390 -31.69 12.83 -2.99
CA PHE A 390 -33.01 12.84 -3.61
C PHE A 390 -32.98 12.07 -4.95
N PHE A 391 -33.90 11.10 -5.03
CA PHE A 391 -34.33 10.21 -6.14
C PHE A 391 -33.32 9.29 -6.81
#